data_AF-A0A7V7D6V0-F1
#
_entry.id   AF-A0A7V7D6V0-F1
#
_cell.length_a   1.000
_cell.length_b   1.000
_cell.length_c   1.000
_cell.angle_alpha   90.00
_cell.angle_beta   90.00
_cell.angle_gamma   90.00
#
_symmetry.space_group_name_H-M   'P 1'
#
loop_
_entity.id
_entity.type
_entity.pdbx_description
1 polymer ?
#
loop_
_entity_poly.entity_id
_entity_poly.type
_entity_poly.pdbx_seq_one_letter_code
_entity_poly.pdbx_strand_id
1 'polypeptide(L)'
;MPIIFDSKDAVFFVGGRGAQSDNPYAGGGCTKDFWGDLNSPSKTLADVMDANGGCLSSVYASLGDTACDVITNGSGKVRITKSGEGWFTDCCVGLIVRAGFAATYTSGRYEVTAVDGSGDWIDIDETYSADTTCSAEVGGALPNLRIASDNTDANSTTPHNVYILTNNAQTFASTADKIDIDTGGGDLASNTWKRIIGIDNDGVELADGLFVTIDANNKACDCINVDQVDNIEFRHIYAYNTGGSFSGYNFDKTANHYGFILKECKATDSSYAVTVQSNAVRSFFVVGGTYSASVTSLYMKSLFGGSIQGVNAYSTGSYVFYLGYYGVPVKDCIIRSNGSSAGIYASSVNSPTITNCVFYNVTDCISVSNANMALVEYNNIFVVAAKTSGKAINRTAGGIAYSDYSCLWALDGAPNDSDRWGGDGKPEHTIEEDPDLVDAANGNFRPRKPNVLRGGKPDIAGNTTEMGAVLQEYEFARRAKAANLGRMQIIR
;
A
#
# COMPACT_ATOMS: atom_id res chain seq x y z
N MET A 1 -9.08 11.86 25.08
CA MET A 1 -7.73 11.42 24.65
C MET A 1 -7.14 10.57 25.77
N PRO A 2 -6.57 9.36 25.53
CA PRO A 2 -6.61 8.57 24.29
C PRO A 2 -7.69 7.49 24.36
N ILE A 3 -8.54 7.42 23.33
CA ILE A 3 -9.29 6.20 22.99
C ILE A 3 -8.34 5.20 22.28
N ILE A 4 -7.04 5.46 22.32
CA ILE A 4 -6.02 4.80 21.49
C ILE A 4 -5.55 3.56 22.25
N PHE A 5 -5.41 2.45 21.53
CA PHE A 5 -4.71 1.27 22.03
C PHE A 5 -3.23 1.38 21.64
N ASP A 6 -2.34 1.40 22.63
CA ASP A 6 -0.92 1.72 22.43
C ASP A 6 0.06 0.84 23.23
N SER A 7 -0.38 -0.36 23.65
CA SER A 7 0.40 -1.19 24.59
C SER A 7 1.04 -2.43 23.98
N LYS A 8 0.49 -2.98 22.88
CA LYS A 8 0.90 -4.27 22.28
C LYS A 8 0.64 -4.32 20.79
N ASP A 9 1.28 -5.27 20.11
CA ASP A 9 0.97 -5.59 18.72
C ASP A 9 -0.54 -5.88 18.59
N ALA A 10 -1.23 -5.14 17.71
CA ALA A 10 -2.69 -5.17 17.64
C ALA A 10 -3.21 -5.25 16.20
N VAL A 11 -4.37 -5.88 16.06
CA VAL A 11 -5.12 -6.01 14.82
C VAL A 11 -6.47 -5.32 15.00
N PHE A 12 -6.70 -4.28 14.20
CA PHE A 12 -7.93 -3.53 14.13
C PHE A 12 -8.64 -3.79 12.82
N PHE A 13 -9.96 -3.68 12.82
CA PHE A 13 -10.79 -4.01 11.67
C PHE A 13 -11.57 -2.80 11.18
N VAL A 14 -11.71 -2.67 9.86
CA VAL A 14 -12.58 -1.68 9.21
C VAL A 14 -13.46 -2.41 8.21
N GLY A 15 -14.77 -2.45 8.48
CA GLY A 15 -15.67 -3.39 7.83
C GLY A 15 -15.63 -4.79 8.44
N GLY A 16 -16.54 -5.66 8.00
CA GLY A 16 -16.73 -6.98 8.59
C GLY A 16 -17.58 -7.90 7.75
N ARG A 17 -18.24 -8.88 8.39
CA ARG A 17 -19.10 -9.91 7.73
C ARG A 17 -20.45 -9.37 7.22
N GLY A 18 -20.66 -8.05 7.22
CA GLY A 18 -21.90 -7.40 6.80
C GLY A 18 -21.77 -5.87 6.69
N ALA A 19 -22.90 -5.19 6.52
CA ALA A 19 -22.95 -3.73 6.55
C ALA A 19 -22.80 -3.27 8.01
N GLN A 20 -21.63 -2.74 8.36
CA GLN A 20 -21.42 -2.23 9.69
C GLN A 20 -22.35 -1.03 9.95
N SER A 21 -22.97 -1.00 11.13
CA SER A 21 -23.52 0.23 11.71
C SER A 21 -22.35 1.16 12.06
N ASP A 22 -22.44 2.44 11.71
CA ASP A 22 -21.46 3.48 12.00
C ASP A 22 -21.15 3.65 13.50
N ASN A 23 -20.43 2.70 14.12
CA ASN A 23 -20.09 2.75 15.54
C ASN A 23 -18.63 3.20 15.74
N PRO A 24 -18.37 4.51 15.90
CA PRO A 24 -17.01 5.02 16.18
C PRO A 24 -16.47 4.55 17.54
N TYR A 25 -17.33 3.90 18.33
CA TYR A 25 -17.06 3.48 19.69
C TYR A 25 -16.80 1.97 19.82
N ALA A 26 -16.73 1.22 18.72
CA ALA A 26 -16.32 -0.18 18.82
C ALA A 26 -14.95 -0.34 19.51
N GLY A 27 -14.75 -1.46 20.20
CA GLY A 27 -13.44 -1.89 20.68
C GLY A 27 -12.45 -1.96 19.51
N GLY A 28 -12.94 -2.41 18.35
CA GLY A 28 -12.32 -2.20 17.05
C GLY A 28 -11.31 -3.26 16.65
N GLY A 29 -10.96 -4.20 17.55
CA GLY A 29 -9.84 -5.10 17.32
C GLY A 29 -9.56 -6.15 18.39
N CYS A 30 -8.38 -6.76 18.26
CA CYS A 30 -7.80 -7.71 19.19
C CYS A 30 -6.27 -7.57 19.20
N THR A 31 -5.59 -8.23 20.14
CA THR A 31 -4.13 -8.37 20.10
C THR A 31 -3.74 -9.29 18.94
N LYS A 32 -2.54 -9.08 18.42
CA LYS A 32 -1.98 -9.93 17.36
C LYS A 32 -1.76 -11.37 17.83
N ASP A 33 -1.41 -11.56 19.11
CA ASP A 33 -1.25 -12.89 19.71
C ASP A 33 -2.57 -13.68 19.69
N PHE A 34 -3.70 -13.02 19.91
CA PHE A 34 -5.02 -13.65 19.78
C PHE A 34 -5.38 -13.96 18.33
N TRP A 35 -5.10 -13.04 17.41
CA TRP A 35 -5.39 -13.21 15.98
C TRP A 35 -4.56 -14.33 15.35
N GLY A 36 -3.26 -14.35 15.63
CA GLY A 36 -2.27 -15.24 15.05
C GLY A 36 -1.55 -14.64 13.83
N ASP A 37 -1.10 -15.52 12.93
CA ASP A 37 -0.41 -15.12 11.70
C ASP A 37 -1.37 -14.43 10.72
N LEU A 38 -0.98 -13.30 10.13
CA LEU A 38 -1.86 -12.52 9.25
C LEU A 38 -2.18 -13.23 7.91
N ASN A 39 -1.32 -14.13 7.45
CA ASN A 39 -1.52 -14.88 6.21
C ASN A 39 -2.25 -16.21 6.46
N SER A 40 -2.35 -16.64 7.71
CA SER A 40 -3.02 -17.86 8.12
C SER A 40 -3.58 -17.66 9.53
N PRO A 41 -4.59 -16.77 9.70
CA PRO A 41 -5.07 -16.40 11.00
C PRO A 41 -5.66 -17.62 11.72
N SER A 42 -5.40 -17.70 13.02
CA SER A 42 -5.96 -18.76 13.88
C SER A 42 -7.42 -18.49 14.25
N LYS A 43 -7.87 -17.27 13.95
CA LYS A 43 -9.19 -16.72 14.19
C LYS A 43 -9.80 -16.28 12.87
N THR A 44 -11.11 -16.08 12.90
CA THR A 44 -11.90 -15.51 11.82
C THR A 44 -12.49 -14.19 12.28
N LEU A 45 -13.08 -13.42 11.36
CA LEU A 45 -13.82 -12.21 11.74
C LEU A 45 -14.94 -12.51 12.76
N ALA A 46 -15.55 -13.70 12.72
CA ALA A 46 -16.60 -14.07 13.67
C ALA A 46 -16.12 -14.16 15.13
N ASP A 47 -14.81 -14.34 15.36
CA ASP A 47 -14.23 -14.44 16.69
C ASP A 47 -13.95 -13.07 17.32
N VAL A 48 -14.06 -11.98 16.55
CA VAL A 48 -13.70 -10.61 16.98
C VAL A 48 -14.82 -9.59 16.77
N MET A 49 -15.85 -9.93 15.99
CA MET A 49 -17.00 -9.07 15.71
C MET A 49 -18.26 -9.90 15.44
N ASP A 50 -19.43 -9.28 15.59
CA ASP A 50 -20.71 -9.93 15.30
C ASP A 50 -20.93 -10.15 13.79
N ALA A 51 -22.07 -10.76 13.43
CA ALA A 51 -22.42 -11.08 12.05
C ALA A 51 -22.52 -9.85 11.12
N ASN A 52 -22.73 -8.65 11.67
CA ASN A 52 -22.82 -7.39 10.95
C ASN A 52 -21.53 -6.54 11.10
N GLY A 53 -20.47 -7.06 11.71
CA GLY A 53 -19.25 -6.31 12.03
C GLY A 53 -19.36 -5.40 13.24
N GLY A 54 -20.47 -5.46 13.99
CA GLY A 54 -20.64 -4.81 15.27
C GLY A 54 -19.83 -5.46 16.39
N CYS A 55 -19.88 -4.85 17.57
CA CYS A 55 -19.21 -5.38 18.76
C CYS A 55 -19.79 -6.74 19.15
N LEU A 56 -18.95 -7.68 19.60
CA LEU A 56 -19.41 -8.93 20.21
C LEU A 56 -20.22 -8.66 21.49
N SER A 57 -19.83 -7.61 22.20
CA SER A 57 -20.56 -7.09 23.35
C SER A 57 -20.60 -5.58 23.27
N SER A 58 -21.80 -4.99 23.37
CA SER A 58 -21.98 -3.55 23.49
C SER A 58 -22.92 -3.27 24.65
N VAL A 59 -22.34 -2.77 25.74
CA VAL A 59 -23.07 -2.33 26.92
C VAL A 59 -22.97 -0.81 26.98
N TYR A 60 -23.94 -0.15 26.35
CA TYR A 60 -24.04 1.31 26.31
C TYR A 60 -25.05 1.81 27.33
N ALA A 61 -24.76 2.95 27.93
CA ALA A 61 -25.71 3.63 28.78
C ALA A 61 -26.30 4.83 28.03
N SER A 62 -27.62 4.89 27.90
CA SER A 62 -28.27 6.09 27.35
C SER A 62 -27.93 7.31 28.21
N LEU A 63 -27.49 8.39 27.56
CA LEU A 63 -27.11 9.71 28.12
C LEU A 63 -27.51 9.93 29.60
N GLY A 64 -26.59 9.58 30.52
CA GLY A 64 -26.69 9.92 31.94
C GLY A 64 -26.61 8.75 32.92
N ASP A 65 -26.93 7.53 32.48
CA ASP A 65 -26.71 6.32 33.27
C ASP A 65 -25.35 5.69 32.91
N THR A 66 -24.91 4.71 33.69
CA THR A 66 -23.75 3.87 33.38
C THR A 66 -24.17 2.42 33.41
N ALA A 67 -23.71 1.63 32.44
CA ALA A 67 -24.30 0.33 32.20
C ALA A 67 -23.60 -0.79 32.97
N CYS A 68 -22.28 -0.69 33.19
CA CYS A 68 -21.47 -1.68 33.90
C CYS A 68 -20.91 -1.13 35.22
N ASP A 69 -20.72 -2.03 36.17
CA ASP A 69 -19.99 -1.78 37.41
C ASP A 69 -18.50 -2.08 37.21
N VAL A 70 -17.64 -1.21 37.74
CA VAL A 70 -16.20 -1.37 37.70
C VAL A 70 -15.71 -1.63 39.12
N ILE A 71 -15.19 -2.83 39.35
CA ILE A 71 -14.76 -3.30 40.67
C ILE A 71 -13.35 -3.89 40.60
N THR A 72 -12.76 -4.20 41.75
CA THR A 72 -11.50 -4.95 41.79
C THR A 72 -11.72 -6.43 41.46
N ASN A 73 -10.82 -7.03 40.69
CA ASN A 73 -10.78 -8.49 40.51
C ASN A 73 -10.08 -9.23 41.65
N GLY A 74 -9.60 -8.52 42.69
CA GLY A 74 -8.85 -9.09 43.81
C GLY A 74 -7.34 -9.29 43.56
N SER A 75 -6.88 -9.19 42.31
CA SER A 75 -5.46 -9.22 41.92
C SER A 75 -4.91 -7.83 41.53
N GLY A 76 -5.66 -6.76 41.81
CA GLY A 76 -5.27 -5.39 41.48
C GLY A 76 -5.54 -4.96 40.04
N LYS A 77 -6.26 -5.76 39.24
CA LYS A 77 -6.75 -5.35 37.91
C LYS A 77 -8.20 -4.90 37.95
N VAL A 78 -8.56 -4.09 36.98
CA VAL A 78 -9.93 -3.61 36.78
C VAL A 78 -10.81 -4.73 36.24
N ARG A 79 -11.95 -4.97 36.89
CA ARG A 79 -13.03 -5.85 36.42
C ARG A 79 -14.24 -5.03 36.03
N ILE A 80 -14.75 -5.24 34.82
CA ILE A 80 -16.02 -4.70 34.33
C ILE A 80 -17.08 -5.80 34.46
N THR A 81 -18.14 -5.52 35.22
CA THR A 81 -19.20 -6.48 35.53
C THR A 81 -20.55 -5.96 35.05
N LYS A 82 -21.35 -6.87 34.47
CA LYS A 82 -22.75 -6.63 34.16
C LYS A 82 -23.54 -7.90 34.46
N SER A 83 -24.29 -7.88 35.56
CA SER A 83 -25.01 -9.06 36.03
C SER A 83 -26.25 -9.40 35.20
N GLY A 84 -26.51 -10.70 35.02
CA GLY A 84 -27.84 -11.25 34.77
C GLY A 84 -28.24 -11.45 33.31
N GLU A 85 -27.34 -11.16 32.37
CA GLU A 85 -27.69 -11.12 30.94
C GLU A 85 -26.60 -11.69 30.00
N GLY A 86 -25.51 -12.26 30.55
CA GLY A 86 -24.48 -12.91 29.72
C GLY A 86 -23.82 -11.97 28.70
N TRP A 87 -23.70 -10.68 29.05
CA TRP A 87 -23.26 -9.64 28.11
C TRP A 87 -21.89 -9.90 27.49
N PHE A 88 -21.03 -10.64 28.18
CA PHE A 88 -19.68 -10.94 27.74
C PHE A 88 -19.48 -12.42 27.39
N THR A 89 -20.55 -13.19 27.14
CA THR A 89 -20.44 -14.64 26.84
C THR A 89 -19.58 -14.93 25.61
N ASP A 90 -19.61 -14.07 24.60
CA ASP A 90 -18.83 -14.24 23.36
C ASP A 90 -17.45 -13.56 23.43
N CYS A 91 -17.12 -12.90 24.55
CA CYS A 91 -15.82 -12.24 24.71
C CYS A 91 -14.70 -13.26 24.96
N CYS A 92 -13.50 -12.94 24.51
CA CYS A 92 -12.29 -13.74 24.71
C CYS A 92 -11.13 -12.89 25.23
N VAL A 93 -10.17 -13.56 25.90
CA VAL A 93 -8.88 -12.95 26.23
C VAL A 93 -8.16 -12.55 24.95
N GLY A 94 -7.60 -11.34 24.94
CA GLY A 94 -6.93 -10.73 23.79
C GLY A 94 -7.83 -9.87 22.91
N LEU A 95 -9.15 -9.85 23.12
CA LEU A 95 -10.01 -8.84 22.47
C LEU A 95 -9.71 -7.44 23.02
N ILE A 96 -9.97 -6.41 22.22
CA ILE A 96 -9.88 -5.01 22.66
C ILE A 96 -11.27 -4.54 23.06
N VAL A 97 -11.37 -3.94 24.25
CA VAL A 97 -12.57 -3.27 24.75
C VAL A 97 -12.34 -1.76 24.77
N ARG A 98 -13.30 -1.01 24.24
CA ARG A 98 -13.40 0.42 24.51
C ARG A 98 -14.18 0.61 25.81
N ALA A 99 -13.55 1.20 26.81
CA ALA A 99 -14.17 1.52 28.09
C ALA A 99 -14.38 3.03 28.24
N GLY A 100 -15.64 3.44 28.43
CA GLY A 100 -16.03 4.82 28.73
C GLY A 100 -16.32 4.95 30.22
N PHE A 101 -15.29 5.25 31.03
CA PHE A 101 -15.43 5.39 32.48
C PHE A 101 -16.07 6.71 32.86
N ALA A 102 -16.99 6.68 33.84
CA ALA A 102 -17.61 7.89 34.38
C ALA A 102 -16.63 8.74 35.19
N ALA A 103 -15.71 8.09 35.92
CA ALA A 103 -14.68 8.74 36.73
C ALA A 103 -13.51 7.76 36.97
N THR A 104 -12.51 8.22 37.74
CA THR A 104 -11.36 7.44 38.25
C THR A 104 -10.32 7.03 37.19
N TYR A 105 -10.75 6.42 36.10
CA TYR A 105 -9.89 5.89 35.04
C TYR A 105 -9.99 6.75 33.78
N THR A 106 -8.96 6.68 32.95
CA THR A 106 -9.00 7.31 31.62
C THR A 106 -9.89 6.49 30.72
N SER A 107 -10.87 7.11 30.06
CA SER A 107 -11.63 6.40 29.02
C SER A 107 -10.72 6.08 27.83
N GLY A 108 -10.69 4.82 27.41
CA GLY A 108 -9.65 4.29 26.54
C GLY A 108 -9.99 2.97 25.87
N ARG A 109 -9.01 2.39 25.18
CA ARG A 109 -9.04 1.02 24.68
C ARG A 109 -8.07 0.16 25.46
N TYR A 110 -8.54 -1.01 25.87
CA TYR A 110 -7.81 -1.92 26.75
C TYR A 110 -7.90 -3.35 26.23
N GLU A 111 -6.88 -4.15 26.52
CA GLU A 111 -6.95 -5.58 26.29
C GLU A 111 -7.81 -6.25 27.35
N VAL A 112 -8.66 -7.19 26.93
CA VAL A 112 -9.35 -8.14 27.80
C VAL A 112 -8.36 -9.22 28.25
N THR A 113 -8.10 -9.32 29.55
CA THR A 113 -7.09 -10.23 30.14
C THR A 113 -7.69 -11.46 30.80
N ALA A 114 -8.97 -11.40 31.18
CA ALA A 114 -9.75 -12.55 31.61
C ALA A 114 -11.23 -12.35 31.28
N VAL A 115 -11.96 -13.45 31.11
CA VAL A 115 -13.40 -13.47 30.83
C VAL A 115 -14.06 -14.50 31.74
N ASP A 116 -15.25 -14.18 32.20
CA ASP A 116 -16.07 -15.11 32.95
C ASP A 116 -16.67 -16.20 32.07
N GLY A 117 -16.66 -17.45 32.52
CA GLY A 117 -17.30 -18.54 31.81
C GLY A 117 -18.83 -18.42 31.68
N SER A 118 -19.48 -17.61 32.53
CA SER A 118 -20.92 -17.32 32.42
C SER A 118 -21.23 -16.02 31.65
N GLY A 119 -20.22 -15.22 31.32
CA GLY A 119 -20.37 -13.98 30.55
C GLY A 119 -20.77 -12.76 31.38
N ASP A 120 -20.69 -12.81 32.70
CA ASP A 120 -21.10 -11.69 33.57
C ASP A 120 -19.99 -10.62 33.75
N TRP A 121 -18.73 -10.96 33.48
CA TRP A 121 -17.62 -10.01 33.64
C TRP A 121 -16.44 -10.25 32.69
N ILE A 122 -15.63 -9.19 32.54
CA ILE A 122 -14.30 -9.20 31.92
C ILE A 122 -13.30 -8.47 32.81
N ASP A 123 -12.04 -8.92 32.83
CA ASP A 123 -10.92 -8.17 33.41
C ASP A 123 -10.14 -7.49 32.28
N ILE A 124 -9.65 -6.27 32.52
CA ILE A 124 -8.90 -5.49 31.51
C ILE A 124 -7.48 -5.18 31.99
N ASP A 125 -6.58 -4.86 31.06
CA ASP A 125 -5.21 -4.44 31.37
C ASP A 125 -5.13 -2.99 31.89
N GLU A 126 -5.79 -2.73 33.01
CA GLU A 126 -5.78 -1.46 33.75
C GLU A 126 -5.61 -1.76 35.24
N THR A 127 -4.87 -0.91 35.95
CA THR A 127 -4.61 -1.09 37.38
C THR A 127 -5.77 -0.54 38.19
N TYR A 128 -6.37 -1.38 39.03
CA TYR A 128 -7.51 -0.96 39.84
C TYR A 128 -7.09 0.08 40.89
N SER A 129 -7.87 1.15 41.00
CA SER A 129 -7.64 2.23 41.96
C SER A 129 -8.87 2.57 42.80
N ALA A 130 -10.08 2.51 42.24
CA ALA A 130 -11.35 2.66 42.96
C ALA A 130 -12.54 2.11 42.16
N ASP A 131 -13.65 1.85 42.85
CA ASP A 131 -14.91 1.48 42.19
C ASP A 131 -15.43 2.65 41.35
N THR A 132 -16.03 2.35 40.21
CA THR A 132 -16.73 3.32 39.37
C THR A 132 -17.73 2.59 38.47
N THR A 133 -18.22 3.26 37.45
CA THR A 133 -19.06 2.68 36.43
C THR A 133 -18.60 3.08 35.04
N CYS A 134 -18.96 2.29 34.03
CA CYS A 134 -18.56 2.55 32.65
C CYS A 134 -19.56 2.05 31.60
N SER A 135 -19.35 2.48 30.36
CA SER A 135 -19.81 1.77 29.16
C SER A 135 -18.68 0.87 28.63
N ALA A 136 -19.02 -0.27 28.05
CA ALA A 136 -18.03 -1.21 27.51
C ALA A 136 -18.46 -1.74 26.14
N GLU A 137 -17.56 -1.67 25.16
CA GLU A 137 -17.76 -2.16 23.80
C GLU A 137 -16.58 -3.04 23.41
N VAL A 138 -16.80 -4.35 23.28
CA VAL A 138 -15.75 -5.36 23.09
C VAL A 138 -15.74 -5.85 21.63
N GLY A 139 -14.57 -5.80 21.01
CA GLY A 139 -14.40 -6.19 19.60
C GLY A 139 -15.12 -5.25 18.64
N GLY A 140 -15.59 -5.80 17.53
CA GLY A 140 -16.23 -5.06 16.44
C GLY A 140 -15.23 -4.39 15.50
N ALA A 141 -15.72 -3.91 14.37
CA ALA A 141 -14.94 -3.10 13.44
C ALA A 141 -15.10 -1.60 13.74
N LEU A 142 -14.23 -0.77 13.17
CA LEU A 142 -14.40 0.68 13.13
C LEU A 142 -15.05 1.08 11.81
N PRO A 143 -15.84 2.17 11.80
CA PRO A 143 -16.70 2.51 10.66
C PRO A 143 -15.92 2.85 9.39
N ASN A 144 -14.73 3.44 9.53
CA ASN A 144 -13.90 3.81 8.40
C ASN A 144 -12.42 3.83 8.75
N LEU A 145 -11.58 3.88 7.71
CA LEU A 145 -10.12 3.82 7.85
C LEU A 145 -9.57 5.03 8.59
N ARG A 146 -10.17 6.22 8.42
CA ARG A 146 -9.74 7.43 9.12
C ARG A 146 -9.94 7.28 10.63
N ILE A 147 -11.10 6.79 11.06
CA ILE A 147 -11.35 6.54 12.47
C ILE A 147 -10.39 5.47 12.99
N ALA A 148 -10.12 4.40 12.24
CA ALA A 148 -9.11 3.41 12.64
C ALA A 148 -7.69 3.98 12.74
N SER A 149 -7.28 4.84 11.81
CA SER A 149 -5.96 5.48 11.86
C SER A 149 -5.83 6.42 13.07
N ASP A 150 -6.88 7.20 13.37
CA ASP A 150 -6.87 8.18 14.47
C ASP A 150 -6.98 7.51 15.86
N ASN A 151 -7.47 6.27 15.91
CA ASN A 151 -7.69 5.52 17.15
C ASN A 151 -6.59 4.47 17.44
N THR A 152 -5.52 4.45 16.65
CA THR A 152 -4.42 3.50 16.81
C THR A 152 -3.09 4.22 16.66
N ASP A 153 -2.07 3.78 17.40
CA ASP A 153 -0.76 4.43 17.40
C ASP A 153 0.35 3.40 17.56
N ALA A 154 1.23 3.27 16.57
CA ALA A 154 2.39 2.36 16.63
C ALA A 154 3.62 3.07 17.25
N ASN A 155 3.43 3.78 18.37
CA ASN A 155 4.45 4.68 18.92
C ASN A 155 5.71 3.97 19.45
N SER A 156 6.73 4.79 19.69
CA SER A 156 8.05 4.40 20.21
C SER A 156 8.14 4.31 21.72
N THR A 157 7.17 4.83 22.47
CA THR A 157 7.23 4.82 23.94
C THR A 157 6.96 3.42 24.49
N THR A 158 6.03 2.70 23.85
CA THR A 158 5.77 1.29 24.09
C THR A 158 5.87 0.56 22.75
N PRO A 159 7.06 0.19 22.25
CA PRO A 159 7.22 -0.28 20.88
C PRO A 159 6.30 -1.44 20.49
N HIS A 160 5.39 -1.21 19.56
CA HIS A 160 4.49 -2.22 19.00
C HIS A 160 4.02 -1.87 17.57
N ASN A 161 3.55 -2.86 16.83
CA ASN A 161 2.97 -2.70 15.50
C ASN A 161 1.45 -2.64 15.55
N VAL A 162 0.87 -1.86 14.64
CA VAL A 162 -0.57 -1.82 14.42
C VAL A 162 -0.86 -2.35 13.02
N TYR A 163 -1.84 -3.24 12.93
CA TYR A 163 -2.40 -3.75 11.69
C TYR A 163 -3.86 -3.32 11.60
N ILE A 164 -4.23 -2.59 10.56
CA ILE A 164 -5.61 -2.22 10.26
C ILE A 164 -6.02 -3.05 9.04
N LEU A 165 -6.84 -4.07 9.29
CA LEU A 165 -7.38 -4.95 8.27
C LEU A 165 -8.72 -4.38 7.81
N THR A 166 -8.88 -4.20 6.51
CA THR A 166 -10.11 -3.63 5.95
C THR A 166 -10.65 -4.52 4.85
N ASN A 167 -11.95 -4.75 4.84
CA ASN A 167 -12.71 -5.18 3.67
C ASN A 167 -13.76 -4.13 3.26
N ASN A 168 -13.80 -2.98 3.97
CA ASN A 168 -14.78 -1.93 3.74
C ASN A 168 -14.40 -1.02 2.57
N ALA A 169 -15.22 -1.04 1.52
CA ALA A 169 -15.18 0.00 0.49
C ALA A 169 -15.66 1.33 1.06
N GLN A 170 -14.97 2.43 0.77
CA GLN A 170 -15.34 3.77 1.24
C GLN A 170 -15.56 4.71 0.07
N THR A 171 -16.59 5.55 0.19
CA THR A 171 -16.94 6.56 -0.81
C THR A 171 -17.11 7.91 -0.14
N PHE A 172 -16.43 8.92 -0.66
CA PHE A 172 -16.45 10.26 -0.08
C PHE A 172 -17.71 11.04 -0.48
N ALA A 173 -18.21 11.83 0.46
CA ALA A 173 -19.39 12.68 0.29
C ALA A 173 -19.00 14.13 -0.01
N SER A 174 -17.82 14.59 0.44
CA SER A 174 -17.38 15.98 0.38
C SER A 174 -15.92 16.13 -0.07
N THR A 175 -15.52 17.35 -0.43
CA THR A 175 -14.11 17.69 -0.76
C THR A 175 -13.21 17.80 0.47
N ALA A 176 -13.78 17.80 1.68
CA ALA A 176 -13.01 17.74 2.92
C ALA A 176 -12.74 16.29 3.36
N ASP A 177 -13.39 15.32 2.72
CA ASP A 177 -13.23 13.92 3.03
C ASP A 177 -11.92 13.43 2.42
N LYS A 178 -11.11 12.79 3.27
CA LYS A 178 -9.90 12.08 2.93
C LYS A 178 -9.60 11.11 4.07
N ILE A 179 -8.87 10.03 3.77
CA ILE A 179 -8.21 9.25 4.81
C ILE A 179 -6.95 10.03 5.18
N ASP A 180 -7.01 10.76 6.29
CA ASP A 180 -5.90 11.53 6.82
C ASP A 180 -5.16 10.69 7.85
N ILE A 181 -3.88 10.43 7.61
CA ILE A 181 -2.99 9.74 8.55
C ILE A 181 -1.93 10.75 8.94
N ASP A 182 -2.27 11.59 9.92
CA ASP A 182 -1.45 12.67 10.45
C ASP A 182 -0.90 12.38 11.86
N THR A 183 -1.33 11.25 12.44
CA THR A 183 -0.96 10.80 13.78
C THR A 183 -0.87 9.28 13.88
N GLY A 184 -0.18 8.83 14.92
CA GLY A 184 -0.12 7.42 15.29
C GLY A 184 0.62 6.51 14.31
N GLY A 185 1.56 7.03 13.51
CA GLY A 185 2.40 6.20 12.65
C GLY A 185 3.31 5.27 13.43
N GLY A 186 4.20 4.57 12.71
CA GLY A 186 5.27 3.84 13.36
C GLY A 186 6.46 4.73 13.71
N ASP A 187 7.54 4.10 14.17
CA ASP A 187 8.79 4.76 14.54
C ASP A 187 9.99 3.98 13.98
N LEU A 188 10.89 4.69 13.31
CA LEU A 188 12.05 4.10 12.66
C LEU A 188 13.03 3.50 13.68
N ALA A 189 13.28 4.20 14.80
CA ALA A 189 14.27 3.76 15.79
C ALA A 189 13.84 2.48 16.51
N SER A 190 12.53 2.34 16.72
CA SER A 190 11.89 1.20 17.38
C SER A 190 11.44 0.10 16.41
N ASN A 191 11.58 0.34 15.10
CA ASN A 191 11.14 -0.54 14.02
C ASN A 191 9.66 -0.96 14.13
N THR A 192 8.80 -0.03 14.54
CA THR A 192 7.35 -0.21 14.62
C THR A 192 6.68 0.31 13.36
N TRP A 193 5.52 -0.23 13.01
CA TRP A 193 4.81 0.09 11.77
C TRP A 193 3.31 0.11 11.97
N LYS A 194 2.64 1.02 11.27
CA LYS A 194 1.19 0.98 11.01
C LYS A 194 0.97 0.43 9.60
N ARG A 195 0.28 -0.70 9.51
CA ARG A 195 0.01 -1.40 8.24
C ARG A 195 -1.48 -1.40 7.95
N ILE A 196 -1.88 -0.94 6.77
CA ILE A 196 -3.26 -0.94 6.31
C ILE A 196 -3.39 -1.95 5.17
N ILE A 197 -4.16 -3.01 5.38
CA ILE A 197 -4.17 -4.20 4.53
C ILE A 197 -5.59 -4.51 4.10
N GLY A 198 -5.81 -4.65 2.79
CA GLY A 198 -7.05 -5.19 2.24
C GLY A 198 -7.19 -6.69 2.54
N ILE A 199 -8.32 -7.09 3.11
CA ILE A 199 -8.67 -8.48 3.44
C ILE A 199 -10.00 -8.88 2.79
N ASP A 200 -10.25 -10.18 2.70
CA ASP A 200 -11.56 -10.74 2.35
C ASP A 200 -12.51 -10.81 3.58
N ASN A 201 -13.69 -11.41 3.37
CA ASN A 201 -14.70 -11.55 4.43
C ASN A 201 -14.39 -12.64 5.47
N ASP A 202 -13.31 -13.39 5.28
CA ASP A 202 -12.82 -14.38 6.24
C ASP A 202 -11.63 -13.83 7.06
N GLY A 203 -11.15 -12.62 6.74
CA GLY A 203 -10.05 -11.96 7.43
C GLY A 203 -8.68 -12.27 6.83
N VAL A 204 -8.61 -12.84 5.63
CA VAL A 204 -7.37 -13.21 4.96
C VAL A 204 -6.93 -12.07 4.01
N GLU A 205 -5.63 -11.77 3.97
CA GLU A 205 -5.05 -10.79 3.03
C GLU A 205 -5.47 -11.13 1.59
N LEU A 206 -5.92 -10.10 0.86
CA LEU A 206 -6.38 -10.26 -0.52
C LEU A 206 -5.25 -10.79 -1.42
N ALA A 207 -5.62 -11.60 -2.42
CA ALA A 207 -4.68 -12.01 -3.46
C ALA A 207 -4.29 -10.83 -4.35
N ASP A 208 -3.15 -10.95 -5.04
CA ASP A 208 -2.68 -9.97 -6.03
C ASP A 208 -3.78 -9.65 -7.07
N GLY A 209 -3.93 -8.37 -7.39
CA GLY A 209 -4.96 -7.86 -8.29
C GLY A 209 -6.36 -7.69 -7.68
N LEU A 210 -6.59 -8.10 -6.43
CA LEU A 210 -7.79 -7.78 -5.67
C LEU A 210 -7.52 -6.63 -4.71
N PHE A 211 -8.53 -5.77 -4.51
CA PHE A 211 -8.38 -4.54 -3.75
C PHE A 211 -9.63 -4.16 -2.96
N VAL A 212 -9.42 -3.45 -1.86
CA VAL A 212 -10.44 -2.63 -1.20
C VAL A 212 -10.41 -1.22 -1.76
N THR A 213 -11.59 -0.68 -2.07
CA THR A 213 -11.71 0.56 -2.84
C THR A 213 -11.95 1.78 -1.95
N ILE A 214 -11.18 2.85 -2.18
CA ILE A 214 -11.36 4.18 -1.61
C ILE A 214 -11.70 5.13 -2.77
N ASP A 215 -12.96 5.49 -2.86
CA ASP A 215 -13.55 6.29 -3.93
C ASP A 215 -13.72 7.74 -3.48
N ALA A 216 -12.91 8.64 -4.04
CA ALA A 216 -13.10 10.07 -3.82
C ALA A 216 -14.35 10.61 -4.53
N ASN A 217 -15.08 9.81 -5.31
CA ASN A 217 -16.40 10.13 -5.88
C ASN A 217 -16.39 11.43 -6.71
N ASN A 218 -15.35 11.60 -7.52
CA ASN A 218 -15.07 12.79 -8.31
C ASN A 218 -14.94 14.09 -7.47
N LYS A 219 -14.72 13.98 -6.16
CA LYS A 219 -14.41 15.12 -5.31
C LYS A 219 -12.97 15.53 -5.55
N ALA A 220 -12.75 16.84 -5.57
CA ALA A 220 -11.44 17.45 -5.72
C ALA A 220 -10.69 17.38 -4.37
N CYS A 221 -10.25 16.18 -4.01
CA CYS A 221 -9.47 15.89 -2.80
C CYS A 221 -8.58 14.66 -3.01
N ASP A 222 -7.54 14.51 -2.18
CA ASP A 222 -6.75 13.29 -2.15
C ASP A 222 -7.56 12.15 -1.50
N CYS A 223 -7.43 10.91 -2.00
CA CYS A 223 -8.07 9.77 -1.33
C CYS A 223 -7.39 9.49 0.02
N ILE A 224 -6.07 9.38 -0.01
CA ILE A 224 -5.24 9.06 1.15
C ILE A 224 -4.17 10.14 1.27
N ASN A 225 -4.09 10.76 2.44
CA ASN A 225 -3.10 11.75 2.79
C ASN A 225 -2.31 11.26 4.01
N VAL A 226 -0.99 11.22 3.90
CA VAL A 226 -0.09 10.78 4.97
C VAL A 226 0.79 11.95 5.38
N ASP A 227 0.51 12.56 6.53
CA ASP A 227 1.17 13.77 7.04
C ASP A 227 1.91 13.50 8.38
N GLN A 228 3.05 14.15 8.60
CA GLN A 228 3.91 14.07 9.82
C GLN A 228 4.03 12.72 10.58
N VAL A 229 4.20 11.58 9.88
CA VAL A 229 4.29 10.23 10.48
C VAL A 229 5.25 9.36 9.70
N ASP A 230 5.84 8.37 10.38
CA ASP A 230 6.79 7.39 9.84
C ASP A 230 6.15 6.00 9.69
N ASN A 231 6.85 5.12 8.96
CA ASN A 231 6.63 3.67 8.93
C ASN A 231 5.17 3.28 8.64
N ILE A 232 4.68 3.74 7.49
CA ILE A 232 3.34 3.43 6.98
C ILE A 232 3.45 2.47 5.80
N GLU A 233 2.66 1.41 5.84
CA GLU A 233 2.54 0.44 4.76
C GLU A 233 1.09 0.28 4.34
N PHE A 234 0.83 0.33 3.03
CA PHE A 234 -0.45 0.00 2.42
C PHE A 234 -0.34 -1.25 1.56
N ARG A 235 -1.34 -2.13 1.64
CA ARG A 235 -1.46 -3.34 0.81
C ARG A 235 -2.87 -3.54 0.30
N HIS A 236 -3.02 -3.90 -0.97
CA HIS A 236 -4.31 -4.23 -1.59
C HIS A 236 -5.37 -3.12 -1.44
N ILE A 237 -4.94 -1.85 -1.48
CA ILE A 237 -5.82 -0.69 -1.46
C ILE A 237 -5.87 -0.06 -2.85
N TYR A 238 -7.06 0.37 -3.27
CA TYR A 238 -7.29 1.04 -4.54
C TYR A 238 -7.92 2.43 -4.33
N ALA A 239 -7.15 3.49 -4.57
CA ALA A 239 -7.58 4.88 -4.45
C ALA A 239 -7.95 5.50 -5.82
N TYR A 240 -9.14 6.07 -5.98
CA TYR A 240 -9.59 6.55 -7.31
C TYR A 240 -10.64 7.67 -7.30
N ASN A 241 -10.90 8.24 -8.48
CA ASN A 241 -11.87 9.30 -8.77
C ASN A 241 -11.63 10.61 -8.00
N THR A 242 -10.43 11.17 -8.04
CA THR A 242 -10.05 12.37 -7.25
C THR A 242 -10.45 13.70 -7.92
N GLY A 243 -11.47 13.68 -8.77
CA GLY A 243 -11.93 14.84 -9.54
C GLY A 243 -10.85 15.37 -10.50
N GLY A 244 -9.86 14.54 -10.85
CA GLY A 244 -8.81 14.84 -11.82
C GLY A 244 -7.80 15.91 -11.40
N SER A 245 -7.82 16.43 -10.17
CA SER A 245 -6.91 17.50 -9.71
C SER A 245 -6.02 17.11 -8.52
N PHE A 246 -6.32 15.98 -7.88
CA PHE A 246 -5.66 15.53 -6.65
C PHE A 246 -5.06 14.12 -6.82
N SER A 247 -4.47 13.60 -5.74
CA SER A 247 -3.71 12.37 -5.74
C SER A 247 -4.50 11.18 -5.21
N GLY A 248 -4.27 9.99 -5.75
CA GLY A 248 -4.73 8.76 -5.08
C GLY A 248 -4.05 8.64 -3.71
N TYR A 249 -2.72 8.69 -3.71
CA TYR A 249 -1.91 8.72 -2.49
C TYR A 249 -1.07 10.00 -2.46
N ASN A 250 -1.23 10.79 -1.40
CA ASN A 250 -0.43 11.99 -1.15
C ASN A 250 0.45 11.81 0.10
N PHE A 251 1.73 12.07 -0.06
CA PHE A 251 2.72 12.11 1.01
C PHE A 251 3.37 13.49 0.99
N ASP A 252 2.96 14.33 1.94
CA ASP A 252 3.50 15.66 2.13
C ASP A 252 3.96 15.80 3.58
N LYS A 253 5.14 16.39 3.79
CA LYS A 253 5.85 16.41 5.08
C LYS A 253 6.61 17.71 5.23
N THR A 254 6.78 18.19 6.46
CA THR A 254 7.58 19.40 6.72
C THR A 254 8.91 19.06 7.40
N ALA A 255 9.01 17.89 8.02
CA ALA A 255 10.22 17.33 8.63
C ALA A 255 10.57 15.97 8.04
N ASN A 256 11.82 15.52 8.26
CA ASN A 256 12.28 14.25 7.69
C ASN A 256 11.47 13.08 8.27
N HIS A 257 10.81 12.34 7.40
CA HIS A 257 10.05 11.14 7.72
C HIS A 257 10.45 9.98 6.82
N TYR A 258 10.31 8.76 7.35
CA TYR A 258 10.94 7.55 6.83
C TYR A 258 9.96 6.39 6.73
N GLY A 259 10.23 5.47 5.81
CA GLY A 259 9.63 4.15 5.81
C GLY A 259 8.21 4.17 5.27
N PHE A 260 8.08 4.28 3.95
CA PHE A 260 6.78 4.24 3.30
C PHE A 260 6.76 3.12 2.28
N ILE A 261 5.72 2.28 2.33
CA ILE A 261 5.59 1.14 1.44
C ILE A 261 4.19 1.15 0.83
N LEU A 262 4.13 1.18 -0.49
CA LEU A 262 2.94 0.83 -1.27
C LEU A 262 3.18 -0.52 -1.93
N LYS A 263 2.56 -1.57 -1.41
CA LYS A 263 2.71 -2.93 -1.93
C LYS A 263 1.39 -3.38 -2.56
N GLU A 264 1.42 -3.80 -3.83
CA GLU A 264 0.22 -4.25 -4.56
C GLU A 264 -0.97 -3.29 -4.38
N CYS A 265 -0.71 -1.99 -4.51
CA CYS A 265 -1.73 -0.94 -4.43
C CYS A 265 -2.12 -0.48 -5.84
N LYS A 266 -3.25 0.22 -5.93
CA LYS A 266 -3.74 0.76 -7.18
C LYS A 266 -4.16 2.21 -7.00
N ALA A 267 -3.87 3.05 -8.01
CA ALA A 267 -4.52 4.35 -8.09
C ALA A 267 -4.82 4.73 -9.55
N THR A 268 -6.02 5.23 -9.80
CA THR A 268 -6.46 5.66 -11.13
C THR A 268 -7.44 6.83 -11.06
N ASP A 269 -7.72 7.44 -12.21
CA ASP A 269 -8.64 8.60 -12.31
C ASP A 269 -8.28 9.75 -11.36
N SER A 270 -7.01 10.15 -11.43
CA SER A 270 -6.42 11.18 -10.60
C SER A 270 -5.44 12.04 -11.41
N SER A 271 -5.14 13.25 -10.93
CA SER A 271 -4.04 14.05 -11.51
C SER A 271 -2.71 13.33 -11.32
N TYR A 272 -2.54 12.81 -10.10
CA TYR A 272 -1.39 12.03 -9.71
C TYR A 272 -1.86 10.72 -9.08
N ALA A 273 -1.28 9.58 -9.46
CA ALA A 273 -1.65 8.34 -8.77
C ALA A 273 -0.96 8.28 -7.39
N VAL A 274 0.34 8.61 -7.33
CA VAL A 274 1.09 8.82 -6.10
C VAL A 274 1.87 10.13 -6.20
N THR A 275 1.81 10.91 -5.13
CA THR A 275 2.54 12.18 -5.01
C THR A 275 3.39 12.19 -3.75
N VAL A 276 4.67 12.48 -3.92
CA VAL A 276 5.63 12.78 -2.85
C VAL A 276 6.20 14.16 -3.13
N GLN A 277 5.60 15.20 -2.53
CA GLN A 277 5.94 16.60 -2.85
C GLN A 277 7.11 17.17 -2.06
N SER A 278 7.25 16.73 -0.81
CA SER A 278 8.21 17.30 0.13
C SER A 278 9.61 16.71 0.00
N ASN A 279 10.63 17.53 0.31
CA ASN A 279 12.01 17.10 0.44
C ASN A 279 12.32 16.24 1.68
N ALA A 280 11.30 16.01 2.49
CA ALA A 280 11.45 15.39 3.77
C ALA A 280 10.99 13.92 3.79
N VAL A 281 10.43 13.39 2.69
CA VAL A 281 10.08 11.98 2.58
C VAL A 281 11.29 11.13 2.17
N ARG A 282 11.56 10.08 2.95
CA ARG A 282 12.74 9.20 2.81
C ARG A 282 12.31 7.73 2.84
N SER A 283 13.10 6.86 2.21
CA SER A 283 12.89 5.42 2.19
C SER A 283 11.47 5.04 1.74
N PHE A 284 11.14 5.39 0.49
CA PHE A 284 9.82 5.16 -0.09
C PHE A 284 9.87 4.03 -1.13
N PHE A 285 9.08 2.98 -0.92
CA PHE A 285 9.07 1.79 -1.75
C PHE A 285 7.70 1.61 -2.41
N VAL A 286 7.71 1.41 -3.73
CA VAL A 286 6.53 0.97 -4.48
C VAL A 286 6.84 -0.40 -5.04
N VAL A 287 6.07 -1.41 -4.65
CA VAL A 287 6.28 -2.81 -5.02
C VAL A 287 4.99 -3.36 -5.60
N GLY A 288 5.00 -3.66 -6.90
CA GLY A 288 3.82 -4.12 -7.62
C GLY A 288 2.75 -3.05 -7.80
N GLY A 289 1.56 -3.47 -8.19
CA GLY A 289 0.41 -2.58 -8.35
C GLY A 289 0.28 -1.85 -9.69
N THR A 290 -0.79 -1.07 -9.82
CA THR A 290 -1.16 -0.36 -11.06
C THR A 290 -1.47 1.11 -10.80
N TYR A 291 -0.79 2.02 -11.51
CA TYR A 291 -0.90 3.46 -11.28
C TYR A 291 -1.18 4.21 -12.58
N SER A 292 -2.34 4.84 -12.69
CA SER A 292 -2.78 5.60 -13.85
C SER A 292 -3.14 7.02 -13.46
N ALA A 293 -2.70 8.02 -14.23
CA ALA A 293 -3.02 9.41 -13.91
C ALA A 293 -3.09 10.29 -15.15
N SER A 294 -3.77 11.43 -15.05
CA SER A 294 -3.87 12.38 -16.16
C SER A 294 -2.63 13.25 -16.32
N VAL A 295 -1.87 13.50 -15.23
CA VAL A 295 -0.63 14.30 -15.24
C VAL A 295 0.61 13.40 -15.07
N THR A 296 0.70 12.66 -13.96
CA THR A 296 1.86 11.81 -13.66
C THR A 296 1.48 10.67 -12.75
N SER A 297 1.79 9.43 -13.12
CA SER A 297 1.45 8.27 -12.29
C SER A 297 2.19 8.32 -10.95
N LEU A 298 3.52 8.44 -10.98
CA LEU A 298 4.34 8.53 -9.77
C LEU A 298 5.13 9.84 -9.78
N TYR A 299 4.68 10.82 -9.00
CA TYR A 299 5.35 12.10 -8.83
C TYR A 299 6.25 12.08 -7.58
N MET A 300 7.50 11.67 -7.74
CA MET A 300 8.45 11.52 -6.64
C MET A 300 9.44 12.69 -6.60
N LYS A 301 8.95 13.86 -6.16
CA LYS A 301 9.73 15.12 -6.23
C LYS A 301 10.96 15.11 -5.34
N SER A 302 10.96 14.37 -4.25
CA SER A 302 12.15 14.26 -3.44
C SER A 302 12.14 12.99 -2.62
N LEU A 303 12.73 11.96 -3.21
CA LEU A 303 12.83 10.63 -2.63
C LEU A 303 14.30 10.41 -2.25
N PHE A 304 14.57 10.32 -0.95
CA PHE A 304 15.88 9.95 -0.43
C PHE A 304 15.88 8.48 -0.06
N GLY A 305 16.38 7.63 -0.96
CA GLY A 305 16.37 6.19 -0.80
C GLY A 305 14.98 5.57 -0.99
N GLY A 306 14.95 4.30 -1.41
CA GLY A 306 13.74 3.60 -1.80
C GLY A 306 13.91 2.86 -3.13
N SER A 307 12.83 2.32 -3.68
CA SER A 307 12.81 1.70 -5.01
C SER A 307 11.39 1.62 -5.58
N ILE A 308 11.30 1.54 -6.90
CA ILE A 308 10.05 1.27 -7.62
C ILE A 308 10.24 -0.06 -8.36
N GLN A 309 9.44 -1.06 -8.03
CA GLN A 309 9.60 -2.41 -8.57
C GLN A 309 8.27 -3.02 -9.01
N GLY A 310 8.23 -3.68 -10.17
CA GLY A 310 7.07 -4.50 -10.56
C GLY A 310 5.82 -3.69 -10.91
N VAL A 311 5.95 -2.39 -11.13
CA VAL A 311 4.81 -1.48 -11.31
C VAL A 311 4.32 -1.47 -12.75
N ASN A 312 2.99 -1.49 -12.97
CA ASN A 312 2.38 -1.10 -14.23
C ASN A 312 1.85 0.34 -14.15
N ALA A 313 2.45 1.26 -14.91
CA ALA A 313 2.13 2.66 -14.87
C ALA A 313 1.72 3.23 -16.23
N TYR A 314 0.76 4.15 -16.20
CA TYR A 314 0.26 4.86 -17.37
C TYR A 314 -0.03 6.33 -17.07
N SER A 315 0.40 7.23 -17.95
CA SER A 315 0.05 8.65 -17.88
C SER A 315 -0.28 9.22 -19.24
N THR A 316 -1.19 10.19 -19.28
CA THR A 316 -1.47 11.03 -20.46
C THR A 316 -0.79 12.40 -20.41
N GLY A 317 -0.11 12.72 -19.29
CA GLY A 317 0.51 14.02 -19.06
C GLY A 317 1.94 14.12 -19.59
N SER A 318 2.77 14.96 -18.97
CA SER A 318 4.14 15.22 -19.45
C SER A 318 5.11 14.05 -19.22
N TYR A 319 4.90 13.29 -18.15
CA TYR A 319 5.72 12.13 -17.81
C TYR A 319 4.93 11.08 -17.04
N VAL A 320 5.35 9.81 -17.11
CA VAL A 320 4.75 8.72 -16.32
C VAL A 320 5.31 8.73 -14.90
N PHE A 321 6.64 8.78 -14.77
CA PHE A 321 7.35 8.94 -13.51
C PHE A 321 8.15 10.24 -13.49
N TYR A 322 8.07 10.96 -12.37
CA TYR A 322 8.98 12.06 -12.03
C TYR A 322 9.91 11.61 -10.92
N LEU A 323 11.22 11.70 -11.13
CA LEU A 323 12.23 11.36 -10.14
C LEU A 323 13.06 12.61 -9.80
N GLY A 324 12.94 13.03 -8.53
CA GLY A 324 13.50 14.24 -8.00
C GLY A 324 14.95 14.15 -7.53
N TYR A 325 15.23 13.85 -6.27
CA TYR A 325 16.50 14.26 -5.63
C TYR A 325 17.60 13.19 -5.50
N TYR A 326 17.32 11.87 -5.39
CA TYR A 326 18.36 10.84 -5.23
C TYR A 326 18.03 9.53 -5.94
N GLY A 327 19.06 8.80 -6.37
CA GLY A 327 18.98 7.60 -7.22
C GLY A 327 17.94 6.59 -6.76
N VAL A 328 16.83 6.52 -7.50
CA VAL A 328 15.76 5.55 -7.29
C VAL A 328 15.98 4.41 -8.27
N PRO A 329 16.23 3.18 -7.80
CA PRO A 329 16.16 2.00 -8.65
C PRO A 329 14.72 1.82 -9.14
N VAL A 330 14.56 1.76 -10.46
CA VAL A 330 13.31 1.39 -11.13
C VAL A 330 13.54 0.05 -11.82
N LYS A 331 12.82 -0.99 -11.40
CA LYS A 331 13.08 -2.37 -11.83
C LYS A 331 11.80 -3.11 -12.20
N ASP A 332 11.85 -3.95 -13.23
CA ASP A 332 10.75 -4.86 -13.58
C ASP A 332 9.42 -4.11 -13.82
N CYS A 333 9.48 -2.84 -14.28
CA CYS A 333 8.30 -1.98 -14.44
C CYS A 333 7.81 -1.91 -15.88
N ILE A 334 6.50 -1.70 -16.06
CA ILE A 334 5.86 -1.40 -17.34
C ILE A 334 5.42 0.06 -17.31
N ILE A 335 5.94 0.87 -18.24
CA ILE A 335 5.79 2.33 -18.26
C ILE A 335 5.20 2.73 -19.61
N ARG A 336 4.00 3.32 -19.59
CA ARG A 336 3.21 3.51 -20.81
C ARG A 336 2.63 4.90 -20.93
N SER A 337 2.45 5.34 -22.16
CA SER A 337 1.87 6.63 -22.48
C SER A 337 0.98 6.57 -23.72
N ASN A 338 0.33 7.69 -24.04
CA ASN A 338 -0.44 7.90 -25.28
C ASN A 338 0.41 8.58 -26.39
N GLY A 339 1.73 8.53 -26.32
CA GLY A 339 2.63 8.93 -27.40
C GLY A 339 3.13 10.38 -27.37
N SER A 340 2.83 11.15 -26.32
CA SER A 340 3.28 12.54 -26.17
C SER A 340 4.14 12.83 -24.94
N SER A 341 4.40 11.83 -24.08
CA SER A 341 5.05 12.02 -22.78
C SER A 341 6.45 11.41 -22.73
N ALA A 342 7.24 11.87 -21.75
CA ALA A 342 8.40 11.11 -21.29
C ALA A 342 7.94 9.90 -20.44
N GLY A 343 8.73 8.84 -20.39
CA GLY A 343 8.48 7.69 -19.53
C GLY A 343 8.89 8.05 -18.11
N ILE A 344 10.19 8.18 -17.91
CA ILE A 344 10.82 8.64 -16.68
C ILE A 344 11.48 9.99 -16.93
N TYR A 345 11.09 11.00 -16.17
CA TYR A 345 11.78 12.29 -16.13
C TYR A 345 12.59 12.40 -14.84
N ALA A 346 13.91 12.45 -14.97
CA ALA A 346 14.83 12.55 -13.84
C ALA A 346 15.57 13.89 -13.87
N SER A 347 15.26 14.77 -12.92
CA SER A 347 15.58 16.21 -12.99
C SER A 347 16.61 16.71 -11.99
N SER A 348 16.75 16.03 -10.85
CA SER A 348 17.70 16.40 -9.79
C SER A 348 18.39 15.17 -9.17
N VAL A 349 18.27 14.02 -9.82
CA VAL A 349 18.68 12.71 -9.28
C VAL A 349 20.19 12.56 -9.34
N ASN A 350 20.83 12.04 -8.29
CA ASN A 350 22.15 11.45 -8.44
C ASN A 350 21.99 9.99 -8.92
N SER A 351 22.20 9.75 -10.22
CA SER A 351 22.37 8.42 -10.84
C SER A 351 21.22 7.42 -10.68
N PRO A 352 20.07 7.59 -11.37
CA PRO A 352 19.01 6.57 -11.38
C PRO A 352 19.51 5.26 -12.02
N THR A 353 19.02 4.14 -11.51
CA THR A 353 19.26 2.80 -12.10
C THR A 353 17.94 2.26 -12.62
N ILE A 354 17.85 2.01 -13.92
CA ILE A 354 16.60 1.63 -14.60
C ILE A 354 16.84 0.31 -15.33
N THR A 355 16.26 -0.78 -14.84
CA THR A 355 16.57 -2.11 -15.36
C THR A 355 15.34 -2.98 -15.54
N ASN A 356 15.39 -3.90 -16.51
CA ASN A 356 14.31 -4.85 -16.77
C ASN A 356 12.94 -4.14 -16.95
N CYS A 357 12.89 -2.94 -17.53
CA CYS A 357 11.64 -2.22 -17.72
C CYS A 357 11.13 -2.34 -19.16
N VAL A 358 9.81 -2.26 -19.35
CA VAL A 358 9.20 -2.07 -20.66
C VAL A 358 8.62 -0.67 -20.76
N PHE A 359 9.10 0.11 -21.71
CA PHE A 359 8.50 1.38 -22.11
C PHE A 359 7.66 1.15 -23.36
N TYR A 360 6.41 1.60 -23.38
CA TYR A 360 5.53 1.39 -24.52
C TYR A 360 4.72 2.63 -24.88
N ASN A 361 4.80 3.01 -26.16
CA ASN A 361 4.16 4.20 -26.72
C ASN A 361 4.58 5.49 -26.01
N VAL A 362 5.87 5.62 -25.74
CA VAL A 362 6.49 6.77 -25.06
C VAL A 362 7.39 7.50 -26.06
N THR A 363 7.40 8.83 -26.06
CA THR A 363 8.30 9.58 -26.95
C THR A 363 9.73 9.51 -26.42
N ASP A 364 9.96 10.02 -25.21
CA ASP A 364 11.28 9.99 -24.57
C ASP A 364 11.24 9.02 -23.38
N CYS A 365 11.74 7.79 -23.55
CA CYS A 365 11.58 6.77 -22.50
C CYS A 365 12.26 7.18 -21.19
N ILE A 366 13.50 7.65 -21.25
CA ILE A 366 14.25 8.16 -20.10
C ILE A 366 14.78 9.55 -20.44
N SER A 367 14.34 10.56 -19.69
CA SER A 367 14.83 11.93 -19.81
C SER A 367 15.78 12.27 -18.66
N VAL A 368 17.00 12.70 -19.02
CA VAL A 368 18.07 13.07 -18.09
C VAL A 368 18.43 14.53 -18.31
N SER A 369 18.23 15.37 -17.29
CA SER A 369 18.38 16.83 -17.43
C SER A 369 19.30 17.50 -16.41
N ASN A 370 19.95 16.75 -15.51
CA ASN A 370 20.85 17.33 -14.51
C ASN A 370 22.31 17.07 -14.86
N ALA A 371 23.17 18.08 -14.75
CA ALA A 371 24.59 17.99 -15.08
C ALA A 371 25.38 16.98 -14.22
N ASN A 372 24.90 16.69 -13.01
CA ASN A 372 25.56 15.77 -12.08
C ASN A 372 25.06 14.31 -12.18
N MET A 373 24.11 14.04 -13.08
CA MET A 373 23.56 12.69 -13.25
C MET A 373 24.53 11.74 -13.92
N ALA A 374 24.52 10.48 -13.51
CA ALA A 374 25.13 9.37 -14.24
C ALA A 374 24.14 8.20 -14.34
N LEU A 375 23.40 8.13 -15.45
CA LEU A 375 22.39 7.09 -15.68
C LEU A 375 23.02 5.70 -15.76
N VAL A 376 22.42 4.71 -15.09
CA VAL A 376 22.66 3.29 -15.32
C VAL A 376 21.39 2.66 -15.85
N GLU A 377 21.42 2.13 -17.07
CA GLU A 377 20.30 1.39 -17.63
C GLU A 377 20.77 0.14 -18.36
N TYR A 378 20.00 -0.94 -18.27
CA TYR A 378 20.20 -2.16 -19.06
C TYR A 378 19.00 -3.09 -18.99
N ASN A 379 18.93 -4.06 -19.91
CA ASN A 379 17.85 -5.03 -20.01
C ASN A 379 16.48 -4.38 -20.18
N ASN A 380 16.39 -3.21 -20.81
CA ASN A 380 15.11 -2.55 -21.02
C ASN A 380 14.57 -2.85 -22.42
N ILE A 381 13.24 -2.88 -22.56
CA ILE A 381 12.57 -2.82 -23.86
C ILE A 381 11.99 -1.42 -24.03
N PHE A 382 12.38 -0.73 -25.10
CA PHE A 382 11.88 0.58 -25.48
C PHE A 382 11.04 0.44 -26.76
N VAL A 383 9.72 0.50 -26.65
CA VAL A 383 8.81 0.66 -27.79
C VAL A 383 8.35 2.10 -27.84
N VAL A 384 9.08 2.93 -28.59
CA VAL A 384 8.83 4.37 -28.67
C VAL A 384 7.66 4.70 -29.59
N ALA A 385 7.06 5.88 -29.38
CA ALA A 385 5.87 6.32 -30.08
C ALA A 385 6.06 6.46 -31.61
N ALA A 386 7.23 6.91 -32.07
CA ALA A 386 7.53 7.09 -33.49
C ALA A 386 9.04 7.00 -33.77
N LYS A 387 9.41 6.50 -34.94
CA LYS A 387 10.79 6.21 -35.35
C LYS A 387 11.65 7.44 -35.58
N THR A 388 11.02 8.60 -35.85
CA THR A 388 11.69 9.87 -36.17
C THR A 388 11.87 10.79 -34.96
N SER A 389 11.04 10.64 -33.92
CA SER A 389 11.09 11.51 -32.73
C SER A 389 11.35 10.76 -31.45
N GLY A 390 11.00 9.48 -31.35
CA GLY A 390 11.11 8.72 -30.13
C GLY A 390 12.56 8.42 -29.76
N LYS A 391 12.92 8.47 -28.48
CA LYS A 391 14.26 8.19 -27.97
C LYS A 391 14.18 7.23 -26.79
N ALA A 392 15.11 6.28 -26.73
CA ALA A 392 15.31 5.48 -25.52
C ALA A 392 15.79 6.40 -24.38
N ILE A 393 16.76 7.27 -24.69
CA ILE A 393 17.34 8.21 -23.73
C ILE A 393 17.38 9.60 -24.37
N ASN A 394 16.64 10.55 -23.79
CA ASN A 394 16.75 11.96 -24.10
C ASN A 394 17.63 12.64 -23.05
N ARG A 395 18.89 12.93 -23.42
CA ARG A 395 19.88 13.53 -22.52
C ARG A 395 20.10 15.00 -22.87
N THR A 396 19.69 15.91 -21.99
CA THR A 396 19.94 17.35 -22.14
C THR A 396 21.09 17.84 -21.25
N ALA A 397 21.43 17.11 -20.20
CA ALA A 397 22.64 17.31 -19.39
C ALA A 397 23.06 16.00 -18.71
N GLY A 398 24.23 16.00 -18.07
CA GLY A 398 24.74 14.85 -17.33
C GLY A 398 25.37 13.76 -18.20
N GLY A 399 25.64 12.62 -17.58
CA GLY A 399 26.30 11.47 -18.16
C GLY A 399 25.45 10.20 -18.15
N ILE A 400 25.89 9.24 -18.94
CA ILE A 400 25.45 7.85 -18.89
C ILE A 400 26.64 7.06 -18.34
N ALA A 401 26.51 6.52 -17.15
CA ALA A 401 27.54 5.65 -16.55
C ALA A 401 27.56 4.28 -17.22
N TYR A 402 26.37 3.77 -17.57
CA TYR A 402 26.22 2.49 -18.24
C TYR A 402 24.86 2.44 -18.98
N SER A 403 24.87 2.03 -20.24
CA SER A 403 23.70 1.84 -21.09
C SER A 403 24.05 0.75 -22.07
N ASP A 404 23.44 -0.43 -21.91
CA ASP A 404 23.71 -1.57 -22.78
C ASP A 404 22.66 -2.69 -22.60
N TYR A 405 22.69 -3.71 -23.45
CA TYR A 405 21.80 -4.88 -23.37
C TYR A 405 20.31 -4.53 -23.37
N SER A 406 19.91 -3.54 -24.16
CA SER A 406 18.51 -3.11 -24.28
C SER A 406 17.99 -3.33 -25.71
N CYS A 407 16.67 -3.29 -25.87
CA CYS A 407 15.97 -3.42 -27.15
C CYS A 407 15.23 -2.12 -27.47
N LEU A 408 15.39 -1.57 -28.67
CA LEU A 408 14.64 -0.39 -29.12
C LEU A 408 13.86 -0.69 -30.40
N TRP A 409 12.60 -0.28 -30.41
CA TRP A 409 11.71 -0.32 -31.57
C TRP A 409 10.79 0.90 -31.54
N ALA A 410 10.21 1.28 -32.68
CA ALA A 410 9.13 2.26 -32.71
C ALA A 410 7.84 1.64 -33.26
N LEU A 411 6.69 2.17 -32.85
CA LEU A 411 5.39 1.68 -33.30
C LEU A 411 5.19 1.75 -34.83
N ASP A 412 5.90 2.67 -35.51
CA ASP A 412 5.86 2.88 -36.96
C ASP A 412 7.11 2.36 -37.69
N GLY A 413 7.92 1.52 -37.03
CA GLY A 413 9.02 0.76 -37.64
C GLY A 413 10.37 0.92 -36.94
N ALA A 414 11.43 0.49 -37.63
CA ALA A 414 12.79 0.59 -37.10
C ALA A 414 13.20 2.06 -36.90
N PRO A 415 13.76 2.43 -35.73
CA PRO A 415 14.42 3.71 -35.55
C PRO A 415 15.54 3.91 -36.59
N ASN A 416 15.74 5.14 -37.05
CA ASN A 416 16.70 5.46 -38.11
C ASN A 416 17.67 6.59 -37.78
N ASP A 417 17.63 7.15 -36.56
CA ASP A 417 18.53 8.22 -36.11
C ASP A 417 19.57 7.70 -35.11
N SER A 418 20.75 8.32 -35.11
CA SER A 418 21.90 7.90 -34.30
C SER A 418 21.90 8.41 -32.87
N ASP A 419 21.03 9.36 -32.51
CA ASP A 419 21.03 10.06 -31.20
C ASP A 419 20.04 9.45 -30.19
N ARG A 420 19.44 8.30 -30.52
CA ARG A 420 18.33 7.66 -29.77
C ARG A 420 18.72 7.21 -28.36
N TRP A 421 20.02 7.02 -28.12
CA TRP A 421 20.61 6.50 -26.89
C TRP A 421 21.25 7.60 -26.03
N GLY A 422 20.92 8.87 -26.29
CA GLY A 422 21.40 10.01 -25.50
C GLY A 422 22.86 10.38 -25.74
N GLY A 423 23.55 9.72 -26.67
CA GLY A 423 24.93 9.99 -27.08
C GLY A 423 25.15 9.63 -28.55
N ASP A 424 26.42 9.58 -28.95
CA ASP A 424 26.79 9.27 -30.33
C ASP A 424 26.73 7.75 -30.56
N GLY A 425 25.64 7.31 -31.20
CA GLY A 425 25.48 5.94 -31.68
C GLY A 425 24.84 4.97 -30.69
N LYS A 426 24.65 3.75 -31.18
CA LYS A 426 24.02 2.64 -30.46
C LYS A 426 25.04 1.92 -29.57
N PRO A 427 24.70 1.58 -28.31
CA PRO A 427 25.55 0.74 -27.47
C PRO A 427 25.81 -0.66 -28.08
N GLU A 428 26.92 -1.29 -27.67
CA GLU A 428 27.49 -2.48 -28.32
C GLU A 428 26.52 -3.67 -28.39
N HIS A 429 25.91 -4.06 -27.28
CA HIS A 429 25.06 -5.25 -27.18
C HIS A 429 23.57 -4.93 -27.33
N THR A 430 23.25 -3.69 -27.67
CA THR A 430 21.88 -3.22 -27.82
C THR A 430 21.34 -3.56 -29.21
N ILE A 431 20.08 -3.96 -29.25
CA ILE A 431 19.41 -4.42 -30.48
C ILE A 431 18.28 -3.46 -30.88
N GLU A 432 18.09 -3.31 -32.19
CA GLU A 432 17.01 -2.53 -32.78
C GLU A 432 16.10 -3.48 -33.58
N GLU A 433 15.28 -4.22 -32.84
CA GLU A 433 14.39 -5.26 -33.37
C GLU A 433 13.00 -5.10 -32.74
N ASP A 434 11.95 -5.38 -33.50
CA ASP A 434 10.59 -5.47 -32.96
C ASP A 434 10.54 -6.59 -31.90
N PRO A 435 10.25 -6.30 -30.61
CA PRO A 435 10.20 -7.32 -29.57
C PRO A 435 9.05 -8.33 -29.75
N ASP A 436 8.11 -8.08 -30.66
CA ASP A 436 6.95 -8.91 -30.97
C ASP A 436 6.18 -9.24 -29.68
N LEU A 437 5.73 -8.19 -28.98
CA LEU A 437 5.02 -8.32 -27.72
C LEU A 437 3.77 -9.19 -27.89
N VAL A 438 3.45 -10.02 -26.88
CA VAL A 438 2.34 -10.98 -26.98
C VAL A 438 1.01 -10.29 -27.23
N ASP A 439 0.67 -9.28 -26.41
CA ASP A 439 -0.61 -8.56 -26.51
C ASP A 439 -0.53 -7.23 -25.75
N ALA A 440 0.24 -6.29 -26.31
CA ALA A 440 0.48 -4.99 -25.69
C ALA A 440 -0.82 -4.18 -25.49
N ALA A 441 -1.81 -4.36 -26.37
CA ALA A 441 -3.10 -3.69 -26.29
C ALA A 441 -3.86 -4.07 -25.01
N ASN A 442 -3.76 -5.34 -24.58
CA ASN A 442 -4.38 -5.84 -23.36
C ASN A 442 -3.41 -5.92 -22.16
N GLY A 443 -2.26 -5.24 -22.24
CA GLY A 443 -1.34 -5.11 -21.12
C GLY A 443 -0.33 -6.24 -20.94
N ASN A 444 -0.16 -7.13 -21.93
CA ASN A 444 0.79 -8.24 -21.89
C ASN A 444 2.03 -7.92 -22.73
N PHE A 445 3.08 -7.47 -22.05
CA PHE A 445 4.32 -6.96 -22.63
C PHE A 445 5.45 -8.00 -22.67
N ARG A 446 5.13 -9.29 -22.60
CA ARG A 446 6.14 -10.33 -22.77
C ARG A 446 6.68 -10.31 -24.20
N PRO A 447 8.01 -10.28 -24.41
CA PRO A 447 8.58 -10.38 -25.75
C PRO A 447 8.45 -11.81 -26.29
N ARG A 448 8.43 -11.95 -27.62
CA ARG A 448 8.45 -13.26 -28.29
C ARG A 448 9.72 -13.50 -29.10
N LYS A 449 10.49 -12.46 -29.41
CA LYS A 449 11.71 -12.59 -30.19
C LYS A 449 12.84 -13.27 -29.41
N PRO A 450 13.50 -14.29 -29.98
CA PRO A 450 14.62 -14.96 -29.33
C PRO A 450 15.77 -14.02 -28.93
N ASN A 451 16.07 -13.01 -29.74
CA ASN A 451 17.13 -12.04 -29.45
C ASN A 451 16.79 -11.14 -28.26
N VAL A 452 15.51 -10.91 -27.96
CA VAL A 452 15.08 -10.16 -26.77
C VAL A 452 15.04 -11.07 -25.54
N LEU A 453 14.59 -12.31 -25.70
CA LEU A 453 14.51 -13.32 -24.65
C LEU A 453 15.88 -13.81 -24.13
N ARG A 454 16.95 -13.63 -24.91
CA ARG A 454 18.31 -14.13 -24.60
C ARG A 454 19.41 -13.12 -24.89
N GLY A 455 19.06 -11.87 -25.19
CA GLY A 455 20.03 -10.83 -25.49
C GLY A 455 20.35 -9.94 -24.31
N GLY A 456 19.73 -10.16 -23.15
CA GLY A 456 19.98 -9.38 -21.94
C GLY A 456 21.35 -9.69 -21.32
N LYS A 457 21.81 -8.77 -20.48
CA LYS A 457 23.07 -8.79 -19.76
C LYS A 457 23.25 -10.14 -19.04
N PRO A 458 24.38 -10.82 -19.22
CA PRO A 458 24.63 -12.08 -18.53
C PRO A 458 24.57 -11.94 -17.00
N ASP A 459 24.03 -12.95 -16.34
CA ASP A 459 24.07 -13.09 -14.88
C ASP A 459 25.50 -13.38 -14.38
N ILE A 460 25.66 -13.53 -13.07
CA ILE A 460 26.97 -13.83 -12.46
C ILE A 460 27.56 -15.18 -12.91
N ALA A 461 26.73 -16.10 -13.40
CA ALA A 461 27.15 -17.39 -13.95
C ALA A 461 27.41 -17.32 -15.47
N GLY A 462 27.24 -16.16 -16.09
CA GLY A 462 27.42 -15.95 -17.52
C GLY A 462 26.21 -16.36 -18.37
N ASN A 463 25.07 -16.70 -17.76
CA ASN A 463 23.86 -17.00 -18.53
C ASN A 463 23.19 -15.70 -18.98
N THR A 464 22.89 -15.60 -20.27
CA THR A 464 22.13 -14.48 -20.82
C THR A 464 20.75 -14.36 -20.18
N THR A 465 20.31 -13.13 -19.91
CA THR A 465 18.99 -12.84 -19.33
C THR A 465 17.99 -12.36 -20.39
N GLU A 466 16.71 -12.29 -20.02
CA GLU A 466 15.67 -11.64 -20.82
C GLU A 466 15.76 -10.10 -20.67
N MET A 467 15.50 -9.36 -21.74
CA MET A 467 15.24 -7.92 -21.67
C MET A 467 13.76 -7.65 -21.39
N GLY A 468 13.48 -6.60 -20.61
CA GLY A 468 12.12 -6.16 -20.27
C GLY A 468 11.65 -6.67 -18.91
N ALA A 469 10.40 -6.32 -18.59
CA ALA A 469 9.79 -6.62 -17.30
C ALA A 469 9.29 -8.06 -17.26
N VAL A 470 9.90 -8.87 -16.39
CA VAL A 470 9.42 -10.21 -16.06
C VAL A 470 8.36 -10.11 -14.95
N LEU A 471 7.13 -9.76 -15.32
CA LEU A 471 6.02 -9.83 -14.35
C LEU A 471 5.67 -11.32 -14.11
N GLN A 472 6.22 -11.87 -13.03
CA GLN A 472 6.09 -13.29 -12.67
C GLN A 472 4.65 -13.76 -12.40
N GLU A 473 3.74 -12.83 -12.07
CA GLU A 473 2.35 -13.12 -11.72
C GLU A 473 1.64 -13.96 -12.80
N TYR A 474 1.86 -13.63 -14.07
CA TYR A 474 1.27 -14.38 -15.19
C TYR A 474 1.99 -15.69 -15.54
N GLU A 475 3.24 -15.88 -15.12
CA GLU A 475 3.96 -17.13 -15.33
C GLU A 475 3.51 -18.19 -14.32
N PHE A 476 3.42 -17.83 -13.04
CA PHE A 476 3.01 -18.76 -12.00
C PHE A 476 1.50 -19.04 -12.03
N ALA A 477 0.63 -18.04 -12.26
CA ALA A 477 -0.81 -18.29 -12.36
C ALA A 477 -1.16 -19.19 -13.56
N ARG A 478 -0.50 -19.03 -14.72
CA ARG A 478 -0.67 -19.95 -15.85
C ARG A 478 -0.05 -21.32 -15.60
N ARG A 479 1.15 -21.41 -15.03
CA ARG A 479 1.79 -22.69 -14.69
C ARG A 479 0.97 -23.45 -13.65
N ALA A 480 0.44 -22.76 -12.64
CA ALA A 480 -0.47 -23.32 -11.64
C ALA A 480 -1.79 -23.77 -12.27
N LYS A 481 -2.41 -22.95 -13.13
CA LYS A 481 -3.64 -23.34 -13.85
C LYS A 481 -3.42 -24.50 -14.80
N ALA A 482 -2.30 -24.52 -15.52
CA ALA A 482 -1.92 -25.62 -16.42
C ALA A 482 -1.55 -26.90 -15.65
N ALA A 483 -0.83 -26.78 -14.53
CA ALA A 483 -0.52 -27.90 -13.64
C ALA A 483 -1.78 -28.45 -12.97
N ASN A 484 -2.71 -27.60 -12.55
CA ASN A 484 -3.99 -28.02 -11.96
C ASN A 484 -4.91 -28.65 -13.01
N LEU A 485 -4.96 -28.12 -14.24
CA LEU A 485 -5.65 -28.76 -15.37
C LEU A 485 -5.02 -30.12 -15.71
N GLY A 486 -3.68 -30.22 -15.73
CA GLY A 486 -2.97 -31.47 -15.93
C GLY A 486 -3.24 -32.50 -14.83
N ARG A 487 -3.24 -32.06 -13.56
CA ARG A 487 -3.62 -32.91 -12.41
C ARG A 487 -5.06 -33.41 -12.51
N MET A 488 -6.00 -32.55 -12.90
CA MET A 488 -7.41 -32.91 -13.12
C MET A 488 -7.62 -33.89 -14.28
N GLN A 489 -6.74 -33.90 -15.29
CA GLN A 489 -6.79 -34.86 -16.39
C GLN A 489 -6.21 -36.24 -16.04
N ILE A 490 -5.36 -36.34 -15.01
CA ILE A 490 -4.82 -37.62 -14.50
C ILE A 490 -5.87 -38.33 -13.61
N ILE A 491 -6.86 -37.62 -13.07
CA ILE A 491 -7.95 -38.17 -12.24
C ILE A 491 -9.17 -38.54 -13.11
N ARG A 492 -8.96 -38.95 -14.37
CA ARG A 492 -10.03 -39.49 -15.23
C ARG A 492 -9.77 -40.92 -15.63
#